data_AF-A0A6T5VF13-F1
#
_entry.id   AF-A0A6T5VF13-F1
#
_cell.length_a   1.000
_cell.length_b   1.000
_cell.length_c   1.000
_cell.angle_alpha   90.00
_cell.angle_beta   90.00
_cell.angle_gamma   90.00
#
_symmetry.space_group_name_H-M   'P 1'
#
loop_
_entity.id
_entity.type
_entity.pdbx_description
1 polymer ?
#
loop_
_entity_poly.entity_id
_entity_poly.type
_entity_poly.pdbx_seq_one_letter_code
_entity_poly.pdbx_strand_id
1 'polypeptide(L)'
;MFCIRIGQLALALILCSCIAHGFVAPTTKSFQRMPIMALNSETTATDDGFQEIELKIPPSNSGLFAQMKIEKLLKDVNSEIIEVRYSLPFGLDVEPKAGRIVCTKDGAGGEKVGDILRYTSAWSMGLPRGDGLITTAASFAGGLSWQCNMVDVMKCESWQQVIEALTSNVESRTDEVVLLFEREIS
;
A
#
# COMPACT_ATOMS: atom_id res chain seq x y z
N MET A 1 21.03 -1.63 9.86
CA MET A 1 19.98 -2.53 10.39
C MET A 1 19.11 -1.73 11.35
N PHE A 2 18.04 -1.11 10.86
CA PHE A 2 17.12 -0.33 11.70
C PHE A 2 15.82 -1.12 11.85
N CYS A 3 15.62 -1.70 13.03
CA CYS A 3 14.40 -2.37 13.45
C CYS A 3 13.60 -1.37 14.29
N ILE A 4 12.48 -0.86 13.77
CA ILE A 4 11.60 0.03 14.52
C ILE A 4 10.62 -0.86 15.31
N ARG A 5 10.89 -1.05 16.60
CA ARG A 5 9.93 -1.62 17.56
C ARG A 5 9.47 -0.51 18.49
N ILE A 6 8.20 -0.12 18.41
CA ILE A 6 7.60 0.84 19.35
C ILE A 6 6.82 0.03 20.39
N GLY A 7 7.31 0.14 21.63
CA GLY A 7 6.82 -0.57 22.80
C GLY A 7 5.48 -0.05 23.32
N GLN A 8 4.72 -0.98 23.89
CA GLN A 8 3.48 -0.78 24.60
C GLN A 8 3.64 0.23 25.75
N LEU A 9 2.77 1.23 25.79
CA LEU A 9 2.52 2.06 26.97
C LEU A 9 1.06 1.82 27.39
N ALA A 10 0.90 0.96 28.39
CA ALA A 10 -0.35 0.75 29.08
C ALA A 10 -0.59 1.94 30.02
N LEU A 11 -1.73 2.61 29.87
CA LEU A 11 -2.27 3.49 30.89
C LEU A 11 -3.70 3.05 31.20
N ALA A 12 -3.86 2.48 32.38
CA ALA A 12 -5.14 2.08 32.95
C ALA A 12 -5.87 3.30 33.53
N LEU A 13 -7.16 3.44 33.21
CA LEU A 13 -8.10 4.22 34.01
C LEU A 13 -9.47 3.52 34.00
N ILE A 14 -9.96 3.28 35.21
CA ILE A 14 -11.10 2.42 35.57
C ILE A 14 -12.33 3.30 35.84
N LEU A 15 -13.50 2.70 35.62
CA LEU A 15 -14.83 2.94 36.24
C LEU A 15 -15.86 3.69 35.38
N CYS A 16 -16.89 2.98 34.93
CA CYS A 16 -18.26 3.22 35.40
C CYS A 16 -19.19 2.05 35.01
N SER A 17 -19.99 1.58 35.96
CA SER A 17 -20.89 0.42 35.90
C SER A 17 -22.23 0.74 35.23
N CYS A 18 -22.79 -0.22 34.47
CA CYS A 18 -24.24 -0.46 34.35
C CYS A 18 -24.45 -1.94 34.00
N ILE A 19 -25.17 -2.65 34.86
CA ILE A 19 -25.56 -4.06 34.70
C ILE A 19 -26.80 -4.11 33.81
N ALA A 20 -26.77 -4.89 32.73
CA ALA A 20 -27.98 -5.43 32.11
C ALA A 20 -27.66 -6.80 31.48
N HIS A 21 -28.42 -7.81 31.92
CA HIS A 21 -28.32 -9.20 31.51
C HIS A 21 -28.82 -9.38 30.07
N GLY A 22 -27.96 -9.92 29.21
CA GLY A 22 -28.33 -10.43 27.89
C GLY A 22 -27.56 -11.70 27.60
N PHE A 23 -28.13 -12.85 27.96
CA PHE A 23 -27.62 -14.16 27.59
C PHE A 23 -27.98 -14.42 26.12
N VAL A 24 -26.98 -14.40 25.23
CA VAL A 24 -27.12 -14.83 23.83
C VAL A 24 -26.14 -15.98 23.61
N ALA A 25 -26.68 -17.11 23.14
CA ALA A 25 -25.97 -18.36 22.95
C ALA A 25 -24.80 -18.24 21.94
N PRO A 26 -23.73 -19.03 22.10
CA PRO A 26 -22.62 -19.05 21.15
C PRO A 26 -23.03 -19.83 19.89
N THR A 27 -23.30 -19.11 18.80
CA THR A 27 -23.28 -19.72 17.47
C THR A 27 -21.82 -19.87 17.04
N THR A 28 -21.32 -21.10 17.10
CA THR A 28 -20.09 -21.53 16.45
C THR A 28 -20.19 -21.26 14.95
N LYS A 29 -19.66 -20.12 14.49
CA LYS A 29 -19.31 -19.93 13.09
C LYS A 29 -17.93 -20.53 12.87
N SER A 30 -17.91 -21.65 12.15
CA SER A 30 -16.70 -22.30 11.69
C SER A 30 -15.77 -21.28 11.05
N PHE A 31 -14.51 -21.30 11.49
CA PHE A 31 -13.40 -20.61 10.88
C PHE A 31 -13.18 -21.19 9.47
N GLN A 32 -13.91 -20.67 8.48
CA GLN A 32 -13.61 -20.95 7.09
C GLN A 32 -12.38 -20.14 6.71
N ARG A 33 -11.26 -20.87 6.64
CA ARG A 33 -10.02 -20.53 5.99
C ARG A 33 -10.35 -19.81 4.67
N MET A 34 -10.17 -18.50 4.62
CA MET A 34 -10.37 -17.78 3.36
C MET A 34 -9.31 -18.26 2.37
N PRO A 35 -9.70 -18.63 1.14
CA PRO A 35 -8.72 -18.84 0.08
C PRO A 35 -8.04 -17.50 -0.20
N ILE A 36 -6.71 -17.54 -0.31
CA ILE A 36 -5.91 -16.46 -0.90
C ILE A 36 -6.47 -16.27 -2.31
N MET A 37 -7.33 -15.28 -2.49
CA MET A 37 -7.71 -14.83 -3.81
C MET A 37 -6.52 -14.06 -4.36
N ALA A 38 -5.67 -14.76 -5.10
CA ALA A 38 -4.84 -14.13 -6.11
C ALA A 38 -5.81 -13.43 -7.07
N LEU A 39 -5.98 -12.12 -6.87
CA LEU A 39 -6.68 -11.29 -7.84
C LEU A 39 -5.75 -11.24 -9.05
N ASN A 40 -6.11 -11.98 -10.09
CA ASN A 40 -5.45 -11.88 -11.38
C ASN A 40 -5.69 -10.46 -11.89
N SER A 41 -4.72 -9.57 -11.66
CA SER A 41 -4.59 -8.30 -12.36
C SER A 41 -4.39 -8.64 -13.83
N GLU A 42 -5.48 -8.58 -14.60
CA GLU A 42 -5.48 -8.81 -16.04
C GLU A 42 -4.63 -7.71 -16.70
N THR A 43 -3.35 -8.01 -16.84
CA THR A 43 -2.34 -7.12 -17.39
C THR A 43 -2.45 -7.22 -18.90
N THR A 44 -3.21 -6.31 -19.52
CA THR A 44 -3.15 -6.12 -20.97
C THR A 44 -1.80 -5.50 -21.31
N ALA A 45 -0.81 -6.33 -21.62
CA ALA A 45 0.49 -5.90 -22.11
C ALA A 45 0.33 -5.35 -23.54
N THR A 46 0.23 -4.04 -23.68
CA THR A 46 0.47 -3.36 -24.95
C THR A 46 1.99 -3.20 -25.13
N ASP A 47 2.49 -3.46 -26.34
CA ASP A 47 3.91 -3.46 -26.76
C ASP A 47 4.55 -2.04 -26.79
N ASP A 48 3.98 -1.09 -26.05
CA ASP A 48 4.36 0.33 -26.08
C ASP A 48 5.31 0.72 -24.94
N GLY A 49 5.84 -0.25 -24.17
CA GLY A 49 6.69 0.00 -23.00
C GLY A 49 5.96 0.59 -21.78
N PHE A 50 4.64 0.74 -21.86
CA PHE A 50 3.76 1.12 -20.77
C PHE A 50 2.92 -0.06 -20.30
N GLN A 51 2.60 -0.08 -19.01
CA GLN A 51 1.65 -1.01 -18.42
C GLN A 51 0.54 -0.19 -17.77
N GLU A 52 -0.70 -0.42 -18.21
CA GLU A 52 -1.88 0.18 -17.59
C GLU A 52 -2.37 -0.74 -16.46
N ILE A 53 -2.60 -0.18 -15.28
CA ILE A 53 -3.06 -0.90 -14.10
C ILE A 53 -4.18 -0.12 -13.42
N GLU A 54 -5.23 -0.84 -13.03
CA GLU A 54 -6.28 -0.33 -12.15
C GLU A 54 -6.15 -1.03 -10.79
N LEU A 55 -5.98 -0.24 -9.73
CA LEU A 55 -5.75 -0.76 -8.39
C LEU A 55 -6.65 -0.06 -7.38
N LYS A 56 -7.11 -0.82 -6.38
CA LYS A 56 -7.88 -0.27 -5.26
C LYS A 56 -6.93 0.47 -4.32
N ILE A 57 -7.17 1.76 -4.08
CA ILE A 57 -6.34 2.54 -3.17
C ILE A 57 -6.81 2.40 -1.72
N PRO A 58 -5.88 2.40 -0.76
CA PRO A 58 -6.23 2.38 0.65
C PRO A 58 -7.08 3.61 1.05
N PRO A 59 -7.92 3.49 2.09
CA PRO A 59 -8.16 2.30 2.92
C PRO A 59 -8.97 1.22 2.20
N SER A 60 -8.86 -0.04 2.64
CA SER A 60 -9.44 -1.20 1.94
C SER A 60 -10.94 -1.09 1.69
N ASN A 61 -11.66 -0.35 2.52
CA ASN A 61 -13.11 -0.19 2.45
C ASN A 61 -13.57 1.08 1.71
N SER A 62 -12.65 1.86 1.16
CA SER A 62 -12.95 3.15 0.52
C SER A 62 -13.73 3.00 -0.79
N GLY A 63 -13.53 1.88 -1.51
CA GLY A 63 -14.04 1.69 -2.86
C GLY A 63 -13.39 2.61 -3.91
N LEU A 64 -12.29 3.28 -3.55
CA LEU A 64 -11.55 4.16 -4.44
C LEU A 64 -10.58 3.35 -5.30
N PHE A 65 -10.41 3.75 -6.55
CA PHE A 65 -9.50 3.14 -7.51
C PHE A 65 -8.55 4.17 -8.09
N ALA A 66 -7.32 3.76 -8.33
CA ALA A 66 -6.35 4.51 -9.11
C ALA A 66 -6.13 3.78 -10.43
N GLN A 67 -6.32 4.50 -11.53
CA GLN A 67 -5.96 4.05 -12.87
C GLN A 67 -4.63 4.71 -13.23
N MET A 68 -3.63 3.89 -13.49
CA MET A 68 -2.25 4.34 -13.67
C MET A 68 -1.69 3.79 -14.98
N LYS A 69 -0.93 4.63 -15.66
CA LYS A 69 -0.10 4.25 -16.80
C LYS A 69 1.36 4.30 -16.38
N ILE A 70 1.95 3.14 -16.15
CA ILE A 70 3.29 2.98 -15.61
C ILE A 70 4.25 2.71 -16.76
N GLU A 71 5.33 3.49 -16.87
CA GLU A 71 6.42 3.19 -17.80
C GLU A 71 7.31 2.08 -17.22
N LYS A 72 7.55 1.02 -17.99
CA LYS A 72 8.45 -0.07 -17.60
C LYS A 72 9.88 0.46 -17.50
N LEU A 73 10.55 0.18 -16.38
CA LEU A 73 11.94 0.58 -16.19
C LEU A 73 12.87 -0.37 -16.94
N LEU A 74 12.50 -1.64 -16.98
CA LEU A 74 13.24 -2.70 -17.64
C LEU A 74 12.76 -2.84 -19.09
N LYS A 75 13.24 -1.96 -19.99
CA LYS A 75 12.81 -1.93 -21.39
C LYS A 75 13.41 -3.06 -22.25
N ASP A 76 14.57 -3.56 -21.85
CA ASP A 76 15.33 -4.55 -22.62
C ASP A 76 14.93 -6.00 -22.32
N VAL A 77 14.13 -6.22 -21.27
CA VAL A 77 13.70 -7.54 -20.80
C VAL A 77 12.20 -7.53 -20.57
N ASN A 78 11.58 -8.71 -20.59
CA ASN A 78 10.18 -8.82 -20.23
C ASN A 78 10.04 -8.58 -18.72
N SER A 79 9.27 -7.57 -18.35
CA SER A 79 8.93 -7.30 -16.95
C SER A 79 7.42 -7.14 -16.74
N GLU A 80 6.97 -7.43 -15.52
CA GLU A 80 5.62 -7.20 -15.05
C GLU A 80 5.60 -6.33 -13.79
N ILE A 81 4.56 -5.52 -13.64
CA ILE A 81 4.22 -4.89 -12.37
C ILE A 81 3.42 -5.87 -11.49
N ILE A 82 3.92 -6.09 -10.28
CA ILE A 82 3.34 -6.94 -9.26
C ILE A 82 2.78 -6.06 -8.15
N GLU A 83 1.51 -6.29 -7.85
CA GLU A 83 0.83 -5.68 -6.72
C GLU A 83 1.08 -6.48 -5.44
N VAL A 84 1.57 -5.80 -4.40
CA VAL A 84 1.82 -6.37 -3.08
C VAL A 84 1.06 -5.55 -2.05
N ARG A 85 0.30 -6.23 -1.20
CA ARG A 85 -0.50 -5.60 -0.14
C ARG A 85 -0.10 -6.12 1.23
N TYR A 86 -0.02 -5.20 2.19
CA TYR A 86 0.23 -5.53 3.59
C TYR A 86 -0.79 -4.86 4.50
N SER A 87 -1.28 -5.59 5.49
CA SER A 87 -1.98 -4.99 6.63
C SER A 87 -0.99 -4.23 7.52
N LEU A 88 -1.45 -3.15 8.16
CA LEU A 88 -0.64 -2.43 9.15
C LEU A 88 -0.61 -3.16 10.51
N PRO A 89 0.52 -3.09 11.26
CA PRO A 89 1.82 -2.59 10.83
C PRO A 89 2.51 -3.56 9.86
N PHE A 90 3.27 -3.03 8.92
CA PHE A 90 4.01 -3.82 7.93
C PHE A 90 5.52 -3.70 8.10
N GLY A 91 6.25 -4.68 7.58
CA GLY A 91 7.70 -4.64 7.41
C GLY A 91 8.04 -4.81 5.94
N LEU A 92 9.04 -4.08 5.46
CA LEU A 92 9.49 -4.15 4.07
C LEU A 92 11.02 -4.14 4.02
N ASP A 93 11.59 -5.15 3.37
CA ASP A 93 13.03 -5.35 3.26
C ASP A 93 13.55 -4.84 1.90
N VAL A 94 13.70 -3.52 1.75
CA VAL A 94 14.20 -2.87 0.53
C VAL A 94 15.41 -1.96 0.80
N GLU A 95 16.29 -1.82 -0.18
CA GLU A 95 17.48 -0.97 -0.09
C GLU A 95 17.72 -0.18 -1.38
N PRO A 96 18.25 1.06 -1.30
CA PRO A 96 18.69 1.81 -2.47
C PRO A 96 19.96 1.17 -3.08
N LYS A 97 19.87 0.68 -4.31
CA LYS A 97 20.98 0.09 -5.07
C LYS A 97 20.96 0.62 -6.51
N ALA A 98 22.09 1.18 -6.95
CA ALA A 98 22.26 1.71 -8.31
C ALA A 98 21.13 2.66 -8.77
N GLY A 99 20.67 3.55 -7.88
CA GLY A 99 19.59 4.50 -8.17
C GLY A 99 18.18 3.89 -8.20
N ARG A 100 18.01 2.64 -7.76
CA ARG A 100 16.73 1.92 -7.68
C ARG A 100 16.49 1.45 -6.25
N ILE A 101 15.24 1.23 -5.87
CA ILE A 101 14.90 0.64 -4.58
C ILE A 101 14.61 -0.84 -4.80
N VAL A 102 15.51 -1.70 -4.32
CA VAL A 102 15.49 -3.13 -4.64
C VAL A 102 15.14 -3.94 -3.40
N CYS A 103 14.24 -4.91 -3.57
CA CYS A 103 13.90 -5.89 -2.55
C CYS A 103 15.10 -6.79 -2.24
N THR A 104 15.42 -6.89 -0.95
CA THR A 104 16.59 -7.60 -0.44
C THR A 104 16.27 -8.94 0.18
N LYS A 105 14.97 -9.20 0.44
CA LYS A 105 14.49 -10.43 1.04
C LYS A 105 13.05 -10.68 0.61
N ASP A 106 12.74 -11.94 0.31
CA ASP A 106 11.39 -12.37 0.00
C ASP A 106 10.45 -12.06 1.18
N GLY A 107 9.32 -11.43 0.86
CA GLY A 107 8.31 -11.07 1.84
C GLY A 107 7.06 -11.93 1.76
N ALA A 108 6.19 -11.78 2.75
CA ALA A 108 4.95 -12.54 2.83
C ALA A 108 3.89 -12.05 1.82
N GLY A 109 4.06 -10.82 1.30
CA GLY A 109 3.18 -10.20 0.33
C GLY A 109 3.41 -10.66 -1.11
N GLY A 110 4.48 -11.42 -1.37
CA GLY A 110 4.80 -12.01 -2.68
C GLY A 110 5.92 -11.30 -3.43
N GLU A 111 6.51 -10.25 -2.85
CA GLU A 111 7.76 -9.67 -3.33
C GLU A 111 8.93 -10.64 -3.15
N LYS A 112 9.90 -10.55 -4.06
CA LYS A 112 11.08 -11.41 -4.11
C LYS A 112 12.35 -10.59 -4.19
N VAL A 113 13.46 -11.19 -3.76
CA VAL A 113 14.79 -10.60 -3.92
C VAL A 113 15.02 -10.22 -5.39
N GLY A 114 15.42 -8.96 -5.61
CA GLY A 114 15.68 -8.42 -6.94
C GLY A 114 14.52 -7.60 -7.52
N ASP A 115 13.32 -7.70 -6.97
CA ASP A 115 12.20 -6.86 -7.37
C ASP A 115 12.48 -5.38 -7.12
N ILE A 116 12.03 -4.52 -8.03
CA ILE A 116 12.25 -3.07 -7.94
C ILE A 116 10.97 -2.40 -7.45
N LEU A 117 11.01 -1.73 -6.30
CA LEU A 117 9.87 -0.97 -5.81
C LEU A 117 9.63 0.25 -6.71
N ARG A 118 8.47 0.28 -7.38
CA ARG A 118 8.06 1.33 -8.33
C ARG A 118 7.11 2.33 -7.71
N TYR A 119 6.09 1.85 -7.01
CA TYR A 119 5.11 2.72 -6.36
C TYR A 119 4.78 2.26 -4.95
N THR A 120 4.40 3.22 -4.10
CA THR A 120 3.82 2.97 -2.78
C THR A 120 2.61 3.86 -2.58
N SER A 121 1.59 3.36 -1.88
CA SER A 121 0.57 4.23 -1.32
C SER A 121 1.23 5.19 -0.32
N ALA A 122 0.82 6.44 -0.35
CA ALA A 122 1.28 7.46 0.57
C ALA A 122 0.17 8.45 0.89
N TRP A 123 0.21 8.96 2.11
CA TRP A 123 -0.77 9.86 2.65
C TRP A 123 -0.17 11.25 2.84
N SER A 124 -0.73 12.23 2.14
CA SER A 124 -0.33 13.62 2.26
C SER A 124 -1.54 14.51 2.60
N MET A 125 -1.25 15.60 3.32
CA MET A 125 -2.25 16.61 3.67
C MET A 125 -2.13 17.76 2.67
N GLY A 126 -3.19 18.04 1.92
CA GLY A 126 -3.17 19.12 0.95
C GLY A 126 -4.52 19.37 0.31
N LEU A 127 -4.63 20.54 -0.32
CA LEU A 127 -5.65 20.76 -1.34
C LEU A 127 -5.36 19.80 -2.50
N PRO A 128 -6.38 19.26 -3.19
CA PRO A 128 -6.19 18.43 -4.37
C PRO A 128 -5.31 19.19 -5.38
N ARG A 129 -4.04 18.80 -5.50
CA ARG A 129 -3.16 19.35 -6.53
C ARG A 129 -3.63 18.73 -7.84
N GLY A 130 -4.24 19.55 -8.70
CA GLY A 130 -4.72 19.15 -10.02
C GLY A 130 -3.57 18.86 -10.98
N ASP A 131 -2.81 17.80 -10.69
CA ASP A 131 -1.74 17.27 -11.54
C ASP A 131 -2.14 15.90 -12.10
N GLY A 132 -3.23 15.88 -12.87
CA GLY A 132 -3.58 14.82 -13.81
C GLY A 132 -4.06 13.46 -13.25
N LEU A 133 -3.82 13.13 -11.98
CA LEU A 133 -4.35 11.93 -11.33
C LEU A 133 -5.64 12.28 -10.59
N ILE A 134 -6.76 11.90 -11.20
CA ILE A 134 -8.12 12.28 -10.77
C ILE A 134 -8.54 11.48 -9.53
N THR A 135 -8.00 11.83 -8.36
CA THR A 135 -8.60 11.46 -7.06
C THR A 135 -9.75 12.44 -6.75
N THR A 136 -10.86 12.32 -7.49
CA THR A 136 -11.96 13.32 -7.48
C THR A 136 -12.88 13.25 -6.26
N ALA A 137 -12.83 12.21 -5.42
CA ALA A 137 -13.92 11.95 -4.49
C ALA A 137 -13.87 12.70 -3.14
N ALA A 138 -12.78 13.39 -2.77
CA ALA A 138 -12.66 13.98 -1.42
C ALA A 138 -12.63 15.53 -1.37
N SER A 139 -12.83 16.19 -2.51
CA SER A 139 -12.48 17.62 -2.67
C SER A 139 -13.61 18.64 -2.48
N PHE A 140 -14.86 18.22 -2.26
CA PHE A 140 -16.00 19.16 -2.29
C PHE A 140 -16.33 19.84 -0.95
N ALA A 141 -15.56 19.58 0.13
CA ALA A 141 -15.86 20.10 1.47
C ALA A 141 -14.91 21.20 1.98
N GLY A 142 -14.03 21.78 1.15
CA GLY A 142 -13.22 22.96 1.51
C GLY A 142 -12.28 22.80 2.71
N GLY A 143 -12.10 21.58 3.23
CA GLY A 143 -11.25 21.26 4.36
C GLY A 143 -10.00 20.53 3.93
N LEU A 144 -8.88 20.81 4.61
CA LEU A 144 -7.66 20.02 4.52
C LEU A 144 -7.99 18.59 4.98
N SER A 145 -8.07 17.65 4.04
CA SER A 145 -8.29 16.23 4.33
C SER A 145 -7.07 15.42 3.88
N TRP A 146 -6.82 14.30 4.56
CA TRP A 146 -5.79 13.36 4.15
C TRP A 146 -6.20 12.69 2.85
N GLN A 147 -5.30 12.73 1.86
CA GLN A 147 -5.49 12.08 0.57
C GLN A 147 -4.49 10.94 0.44
N CYS A 148 -4.97 9.78 -0.01
CA CYS A 148 -4.12 8.67 -0.41
C CYS A 148 -3.77 8.80 -1.89
N ASN A 149 -2.49 8.75 -2.21
CA ASN A 149 -1.97 8.78 -3.57
C ASN A 149 -0.96 7.64 -3.78
N MET A 150 -0.72 7.27 -5.03
CA MET A 150 0.36 6.35 -5.41
C MET A 150 1.60 7.16 -5.78
N VAL A 151 2.65 7.10 -4.97
CA VAL A 151 3.90 7.83 -5.18
C VAL A 151 4.84 7.00 -6.04
N ASP A 152 5.34 7.59 -7.12
CA ASP A 152 6.39 7.03 -7.96
C ASP A 152 7.74 7.13 -7.25
N VAL A 153 8.23 6.00 -6.78
CA VAL A 153 9.48 5.89 -6.02
C VAL A 153 10.68 6.28 -6.87
N MET A 154 10.60 6.13 -8.19
CA MET A 154 11.68 6.50 -9.11
C MET A 154 11.77 8.00 -9.36
N LYS A 155 10.72 8.76 -9.02
CA LYS A 155 10.69 10.23 -9.11
C LYS A 155 11.06 10.92 -7.80
N CYS A 156 11.25 10.17 -6.72
CA CYS A 156 11.72 10.71 -5.45
C CYS A 156 13.16 11.22 -5.59
N GLU A 157 13.43 12.41 -5.07
CA GLU A 157 14.76 13.04 -5.14
C GLU A 157 15.76 12.43 -4.15
N SER A 158 15.24 11.79 -3.09
CA SER A 158 16.05 11.21 -2.03
C SER A 158 15.40 9.97 -1.43
N TRP A 159 16.24 9.11 -0.85
CA TRP A 159 15.79 7.95 -0.10
C TRP A 159 14.86 8.31 1.07
N GLN A 160 15.08 9.48 1.68
CA GLN A 160 14.25 10.00 2.75
C GLN A 160 12.81 10.24 2.31
N GLN A 161 12.57 10.74 1.09
CA GLN A 161 11.22 10.90 0.55
C GLN A 161 10.51 9.55 0.40
N VAL A 162 11.25 8.49 0.02
CA VAL A 162 10.70 7.13 -0.07
C VAL A 162 10.30 6.61 1.32
N ILE A 163 11.17 6.82 2.32
CA ILE A 163 10.85 6.46 3.71
C ILE A 163 9.63 7.23 4.21
N GLU A 164 9.54 8.53 3.93
CA GLU A 164 8.39 9.36 4.32
C GLU A 164 7.10 8.84 3.68
N ALA A 165 7.13 8.51 2.39
CA ALA A 165 6.00 7.92 1.70
C ALA A 165 5.56 6.59 2.34
N LEU A 166 6.50 5.67 2.60
CA LEU A 166 6.22 4.38 3.25
C LEU A 166 5.65 4.56 4.66
N THR A 167 6.26 5.44 5.47
CA THR A 167 5.88 5.66 6.88
C THR A 167 4.67 6.57 7.05
N SER A 168 4.16 7.17 5.96
CA SER A 168 2.90 7.89 5.98
C SER A 168 1.67 6.97 6.13
N ASN A 169 1.83 5.67 5.81
CA ASN A 169 0.82 4.63 6.01
C ASN A 169 0.79 4.22 7.49
N VAL A 170 -0.07 4.90 8.25
CA VAL A 170 -0.28 4.66 9.68
C VAL A 170 -1.71 4.21 9.95
N GLU A 171 -1.90 3.42 11.02
CA GLU A 171 -3.20 2.84 11.40
C GLU A 171 -4.30 3.88 11.63
N SER A 172 -3.93 5.12 11.97
CA SER A 172 -4.88 6.22 12.13
C SER A 172 -5.46 6.74 10.81
N ARG A 173 -4.86 6.37 9.67
CA ARG A 173 -5.24 6.81 8.32
C ARG A 173 -5.74 5.67 7.45
N THR A 174 -5.16 4.48 7.60
CA THR A 174 -5.45 3.34 6.74
C THR A 174 -5.23 2.02 7.47
N ASP A 175 -5.75 0.93 6.92
CA ASP A 175 -5.61 -0.43 7.42
C ASP A 175 -4.61 -1.27 6.60
N GLU A 176 -4.24 -0.79 5.41
CA GLU A 176 -3.34 -1.48 4.48
C GLU A 176 -2.37 -0.51 3.79
N VAL A 177 -1.26 -1.06 3.28
CA VAL A 177 -0.35 -0.40 2.34
C VAL A 177 -0.35 -1.18 1.03
N VAL A 178 -0.34 -0.43 -0.08
CA VAL A 178 -0.22 -1.00 -1.43
C VAL A 178 1.15 -0.63 -1.99
N LEU A 179 1.88 -1.64 -2.45
CA LEU A 179 3.19 -1.52 -3.04
C LEU A 179 3.14 -2.12 -4.45
N LEU A 180 3.75 -1.44 -5.41
CA LEU A 180 3.92 -1.97 -6.76
C LEU A 180 5.40 -2.22 -7.01
N PHE A 181 5.73 -3.46 -7.35
CA PHE A 181 7.07 -3.88 -7.73
C PHE A 181 7.15 -4.13 -9.22
N GLU A 182 8.29 -3.88 -9.84
CA GLU A 182 8.59 -4.38 -11.17
C GLU A 182 9.52 -5.59 -11.06
N ARG A 183 9.10 -6.70 -11.65
CA ARG A 183 9.84 -7.96 -11.68
C ARG A 183 10.14 -8.35 -13.11
N GLU A 184 11.36 -8.80 -13.36
CA GLU A 184 11.75 -9.45 -14.61
C GLU A 184 11.13 -10.85 -14.70
N ILE A 185 10.47 -11.13 -15.82
CA ILE A 185 9.93 -12.45 -16.15
C ILE A 185 10.87 -13.07 -17.18
N SER A 186 11.46 -14.22 -16.82
CA SER A 186 12.26 -15.04 -17.73
C SER A 186 11.42 -15.98 -18.57
#